data_AF-A0A946U2Y3-F1
#
_entry.id   AF-A0A946U2Y3-F1
#
_cell.length_a   1.000
_cell.length_b   1.000
_cell.length_c   1.000
_cell.angle_alpha   90.00
_cell.angle_beta   90.00
_cell.angle_gamma   90.00
#
_symmetry.space_group_name_H-M   'P 1'
#
loop_
_entity.id
_entity.type
_entity.pdbx_description
1 polymer ?
#
loop_
_entity_poly.entity_id
_entity_poly.type
_entity_poly.pdbx_seq_one_letter_code
_entity_poly.pdbx_strand_id
1 'polypeptide(L)'
;MDIQTICHIFLILFGGFFAFQLTFNSKKFAIDLRLDSPQVPYALKPAGFLMGGTVAMLIVTFFQIGIFERTDTPTLLVAMGFFCTFAFIWNMGLFLKVWPTFDGADHHIKNAIRPLIPLIVIIIYFWV
;
A
#
# COMPACT_ATOMS: atom_id res chain seq x y z
N MET A 1 -22.02 17.26 -9.60
CA MET A 1 -21.12 16.12 -9.33
C MET A 1 -21.91 14.86 -9.64
N ASP A 2 -21.43 14.01 -10.55
CA ASP A 2 -22.16 12.79 -10.93
C ASP A 2 -21.98 11.67 -9.89
N ILE A 3 -22.79 10.62 -10.01
CA ILE A 3 -22.75 9.46 -9.09
C ILE A 3 -21.39 8.77 -9.11
N GLN A 4 -20.70 8.74 -10.26
CA GLN A 4 -19.39 8.10 -10.40
C GLN A 4 -18.33 8.85 -9.59
N THR A 5 -18.34 10.17 -9.65
CA THR A 5 -17.46 11.07 -8.90
C THR A 5 -17.68 10.93 -7.39
N ILE A 6 -18.95 10.84 -6.96
CA ILE A 6 -19.31 10.61 -5.54
C ILE A 6 -18.75 9.26 -5.07
N CYS A 7 -18.97 8.19 -5.83
CA CYS A 7 -18.43 6.86 -5.51
C CYS A 7 -16.89 6.87 -5.43
N HIS A 8 -16.22 7.57 -6.35
CA HIS A 8 -14.77 7.66 -6.37
C HIS A 8 -14.22 8.37 -5.13
N ILE A 9 -14.79 9.52 -4.76
CA ILE A 9 -14.43 10.25 -3.54
C ILE A 9 -14.68 9.37 -2.30
N PHE A 10 -15.82 8.68 -2.25
CA PHE A 10 -16.13 7.77 -1.15
C PHE A 10 -15.07 6.67 -1.01
N LEU A 11 -14.67 6.03 -2.12
CA LEU A 11 -13.64 4.98 -2.09
C LEU A 11 -12.28 5.51 -1.65
N ILE A 12 -11.89 6.72 -2.02
CA ILE A 12 -10.67 7.38 -1.53
C ILE A 12 -10.74 7.59 -0.02
N LEU A 13 -11.83 8.16 0.48
CA LEU A 13 -11.99 8.46 1.91
C LEU A 13 -12.08 7.18 2.75
N PHE A 14 -12.89 6.21 2.31
CA PHE A 14 -13.06 4.93 2.97
C PHE A 14 -11.76 4.12 2.96
N GLY A 15 -11.15 3.94 1.78
CA GLY A 15 -9.87 3.26 1.65
C GLY A 15 -8.77 3.95 2.45
N GLY A 16 -8.72 5.28 2.44
CA GLY A 16 -7.75 6.09 3.19
C GLY A 16 -7.90 5.91 4.70
N PHE A 17 -9.13 5.90 5.21
CA PHE A 17 -9.42 5.59 6.60
C PHE A 17 -8.88 4.21 6.98
N PHE A 18 -9.19 3.16 6.20
CA PHE A 18 -8.70 1.80 6.47
C PHE A 18 -7.18 1.70 6.34
N ALA A 19 -6.57 2.30 5.31
CA ALA A 19 -5.13 2.33 5.16
C ALA A 19 -4.45 2.91 6.40
N PHE A 20 -4.99 4.02 6.94
CA PHE A 20 -4.49 4.64 8.16
C PHE A 20 -4.68 3.75 9.40
N GLN A 21 -5.90 3.22 9.61
CA GLN A 21 -6.20 2.37 10.77
C GLN A 21 -5.35 1.09 10.77
N LEU A 22 -5.22 0.43 9.62
CA LEU A 22 -4.43 -0.78 9.48
C LEU A 22 -2.93 -0.52 9.66
N THR A 23 -2.41 0.60 9.14
CA THR A 23 -0.98 0.93 9.23
C THR A 23 -0.57 1.38 10.62
N PHE A 24 -1.32 2.30 11.23
CA PHE A 24 -0.89 2.99 12.45
C PHE A 24 -1.65 2.56 13.70
N ASN A 25 -2.86 1.99 13.56
CA ASN A 25 -3.74 1.62 14.68
C ASN A 25 -4.16 0.14 14.66
N SER A 26 -3.37 -0.71 14.00
CA SER A 26 -3.65 -2.15 13.78
C SER A 26 -3.99 -2.93 15.04
N LYS A 27 -3.39 -2.60 16.19
CA LYS A 27 -3.67 -3.29 17.46
C LYS A 27 -5.11 -3.07 17.92
N LYS A 28 -5.54 -1.81 17.97
CA LYS A 28 -6.92 -1.46 18.35
C LYS A 28 -7.91 -2.02 17.33
N PHE A 29 -7.58 -1.89 16.04
CA PHE A 29 -8.41 -2.40 14.96
C PHE A 29 -8.58 -3.93 15.01
N ALA A 30 -7.52 -4.68 15.34
CA ALA A 30 -7.61 -6.13 15.54
C ALA A 30 -8.54 -6.52 16.71
N ILE A 31 -8.48 -5.77 17.82
CA ILE A 31 -9.34 -5.98 18.99
C ILE A 31 -10.81 -5.73 18.62
N ASP A 32 -11.09 -4.63 17.90
CA ASP A 32 -12.45 -4.29 17.46
C ASP A 32 -13.03 -5.38 16.53
N LEU A 33 -12.17 -6.05 15.76
CA LEU A 33 -12.51 -7.19 14.91
C LEU A 33 -12.50 -8.56 15.62
N ARG A 34 -12.21 -8.60 16.92
CA ARG A 34 -12.09 -9.84 17.73
C ARG A 34 -11.08 -10.84 17.15
N LEU A 35 -9.98 -10.31 16.63
CA LEU A 35 -8.87 -11.11 16.12
C LEU A 35 -7.82 -11.28 17.22
N ASP A 36 -7.98 -12.33 18.02
CA ASP A 36 -7.26 -12.53 19.29
C ASP A 36 -5.80 -13.03 19.14
N SER A 37 -5.30 -13.14 17.91
CA SER A 37 -3.92 -13.58 17.69
C SER A 37 -2.93 -12.42 17.78
N PRO A 38 -1.83 -12.55 18.55
CA PRO A 38 -0.76 -11.56 18.62
C PRO A 38 -0.11 -11.26 17.26
N GLN A 39 -0.26 -12.13 16.26
CA GLN A 39 0.28 -11.97 14.90
C GLN A 39 -0.56 -11.03 14.04
N VAL A 40 -1.84 -10.87 14.36
CA VAL A 40 -2.80 -10.15 13.52
C VAL A 40 -2.39 -8.70 13.33
N PRO A 41 -2.03 -7.91 14.37
CA PRO A 41 -1.63 -6.53 14.15
C PRO A 41 -0.42 -6.39 13.23
N TYR A 42 0.50 -7.36 13.25
CA TYR A 42 1.69 -7.36 12.40
C TYR A 42 1.38 -7.70 10.94
N ALA A 43 0.32 -8.46 10.67
CA ALA A 43 -0.19 -8.72 9.32
C ALA A 43 -1.07 -7.57 8.80
N LEU A 44 -1.77 -6.86 9.68
CA LEU A 44 -2.60 -5.72 9.30
C LEU A 44 -1.79 -4.51 8.86
N LYS A 45 -0.62 -4.26 9.45
CA LYS A 45 0.27 -3.15 9.04
C LYS A 45 0.68 -3.19 7.57
N PRO A 46 1.25 -4.29 7.04
CA PRO A 46 1.53 -4.39 5.61
C PRO A 46 0.25 -4.27 4.79
N ALA A 47 -0.87 -4.86 5.21
CA ALA A 47 -2.15 -4.69 4.52
C ALA A 47 -2.60 -3.21 4.46
N GLY A 48 -2.32 -2.42 5.49
CA GLY A 48 -2.55 -0.98 5.51
C GLY A 48 -1.71 -0.22 4.48
N PHE A 49 -0.42 -0.58 4.35
CA PHE A 49 0.45 -0.04 3.30
C PHE A 49 -0.02 -0.42 1.89
N LEU A 50 -0.50 -1.65 1.71
CA LEU A 50 -1.10 -2.11 0.45
C LEU A 50 -2.37 -1.32 0.10
N MET A 51 -3.28 -1.16 1.07
CA MET A 51 -4.47 -0.32 0.91
C MET A 51 -4.11 1.13 0.60
N GLY A 52 -3.05 1.66 1.22
CA GLY A 52 -2.50 2.99 0.92
C GLY A 52 -2.06 3.14 -0.53
N GLY A 53 -1.40 2.12 -1.10
CA GLY A 53 -1.05 2.10 -2.53
C GLY A 53 -2.27 2.16 -3.45
N THR A 54 -3.32 1.41 -3.14
CA THR A 54 -4.59 1.45 -3.89
C THR A 54 -5.26 2.81 -3.79
N VAL A 55 -5.28 3.42 -2.61
CA VAL A 55 -5.85 4.77 -2.40
C VAL A 55 -5.05 5.83 -3.17
N ALA A 56 -3.72 5.72 -3.20
CA ALA A 56 -2.89 6.61 -4.00
C ALA A 56 -3.27 6.54 -5.49
N MET A 57 -3.48 5.34 -6.03
CA MET A 57 -3.97 5.17 -7.40
C MET A 57 -5.37 5.76 -7.63
N LEU A 58 -6.28 5.59 -6.68
CA LEU A 58 -7.60 6.24 -6.76
C LEU A 58 -7.47 7.76 -6.78
N ILE A 59 -6.58 8.35 -5.99
CA ILE A 59 -6.32 9.80 -6.01
C ILE A 59 -5.75 10.24 -7.37
N VAL A 60 -4.73 9.54 -7.86
CA VAL A 60 -4.07 9.87 -9.13
C VAL A 60 -5.05 9.81 -10.31
N THR A 61 -5.87 8.76 -10.37
CA THR A 61 -6.89 8.59 -11.42
C THR A 61 -8.05 9.59 -11.27
N PHE A 62 -8.41 9.98 -10.05
CA PHE A 62 -9.46 10.98 -9.80
C PHE A 62 -9.09 12.36 -10.35
N PHE A 63 -7.83 12.77 -10.16
CA PHE A 63 -7.33 14.05 -10.67
C PHE A 63 -6.91 14.01 -12.15
N GLN A 64 -7.08 12.87 -12.84
CA GLN A 64 -6.68 12.69 -14.23
C GLN A 64 -5.25 13.17 -14.49
N ILE A 65 -4.33 12.92 -13.55
CA ILE A 65 -2.92 13.28 -13.72
C ILE A 65 -2.45 12.57 -15.01
N GLY A 66 -1.99 13.33 -16.00
CA GLY A 66 -2.08 13.08 -17.46
C GLY A 66 -1.48 11.80 -18.08
N ILE A 67 -1.21 10.76 -17.28
CA ILE A 67 -0.77 9.42 -17.70
C ILE A 67 -1.90 8.38 -17.55
N PHE A 68 -3.07 8.76 -16.99
CA PHE A 68 -4.14 7.84 -16.59
C PHE A 68 -5.50 8.23 -17.18
N GLU A 69 -5.66 8.10 -18.49
CA GLU A 69 -7.01 8.00 -19.08
C GLU A 69 -7.49 6.54 -18.99
N ARG A 70 -8.81 6.34 -18.88
CA ARG A 70 -9.50 5.08 -18.45
C ARG A 70 -8.84 3.77 -18.93
N THR A 71 -8.21 3.06 -17.98
CA THR A 71 -7.86 1.61 -18.02
C THR A 71 -6.92 1.16 -19.12
N ASP A 72 -5.80 1.87 -19.32
CA ASP A 72 -4.71 1.39 -20.17
C ASP A 72 -3.65 0.61 -19.36
N THR A 73 -2.87 -0.25 -20.03
CA THR A 73 -1.74 -1.01 -19.44
C THR A 73 -0.82 -0.16 -18.55
N PRO A 74 -0.49 1.11 -18.89
CA PRO A 74 0.18 2.06 -18.01
C PRO A 74 -0.43 2.22 -16.61
N THR A 75 -1.76 2.27 -16.49
CA THR A 75 -2.43 2.46 -15.21
C THR A 75 -2.19 1.27 -14.26
N LEU A 76 -2.22 0.06 -14.81
CA LEU A 76 -1.94 -1.16 -14.05
C LEU A 76 -0.47 -1.23 -13.60
N LEU A 77 0.45 -0.83 -14.48
CA LEU A 77 1.88 -0.81 -14.15
C LEU A 77 2.21 0.22 -13.07
N VAL A 78 1.55 1.39 -13.07
CA VAL A 78 1.73 2.37 -11.99
C VAL A 78 1.11 1.88 -10.68
N ALA A 79 -0.05 1.21 -10.72
CA ALA A 79 -0.61 0.56 -9.54
C ALA A 79 0.35 -0.47 -8.94
N MET A 80 0.98 -1.30 -9.79
CA MET A 80 2.04 -2.20 -9.36
C MET A 80 3.28 -1.46 -8.83
N GLY A 81 3.61 -0.30 -9.41
CA GLY A 81 4.70 0.56 -8.93
C GLY A 81 4.45 1.09 -7.52
N PHE A 82 3.23 1.57 -7.22
CA PHE A 82 2.83 1.94 -5.86
C PHE A 82 2.88 0.74 -4.91
N PHE A 83 2.36 -0.41 -5.32
CA PHE A 83 2.45 -1.65 -4.54
C PHE A 83 3.90 -1.96 -4.16
N CYS A 84 4.81 -1.97 -5.14
CA CYS A 84 6.23 -2.28 -4.92
C CYS A 84 6.89 -1.25 -4.02
N THR A 85 6.56 0.04 -4.18
CA THR A 85 7.08 1.14 -3.37
C THR A 85 6.66 1.02 -1.91
N PHE A 86 5.37 0.80 -1.64
CA PHE A 86 4.87 0.65 -0.28
C PHE A 86 5.34 -0.66 0.37
N ALA A 87 5.45 -1.75 -0.40
CA ALA A 87 6.07 -2.99 0.07
C ALA A 87 7.56 -2.79 0.42
N PHE A 88 8.31 -2.03 -0.39
CA PHE A 88 9.68 -1.64 -0.07
C PHE A 88 9.76 -0.83 1.22
N ILE A 89 8.95 0.23 1.35
CA ILE A 89 8.92 1.08 2.54
C ILE A 89 8.67 0.25 3.79
N TRP A 90 7.64 -0.59 3.78
CA TRP A 90 7.30 -1.47 4.90
C TRP A 90 8.44 -2.41 5.29
N ASN A 91 8.99 -3.15 4.32
CA ASN A 91 10.07 -4.10 4.58
C ASN A 91 11.37 -3.39 5.00
N MET A 92 11.64 -2.20 4.46
CA MET A 92 12.81 -1.42 4.84
C MET A 92 12.70 -0.91 6.27
N GLY A 93 11.53 -0.42 6.70
CA GLY A 93 11.37 0.00 8.10
C GLY A 93 11.40 -1.17 9.10
N LEU A 94 11.04 -2.39 8.69
CA LEU A 94 11.31 -3.61 9.49
C LEU A 94 12.81 -3.90 9.58
N PHE A 95 13.55 -3.82 8.47
CA PHE A 95 15.01 -4.03 8.45
C PHE A 95 15.76 -2.98 9.29
N LEU A 96 15.38 -1.71 9.17
CA LEU A 96 15.96 -0.58 9.90
C LEU A 96 15.48 -0.50 11.35
N LYS A 97 14.67 -1.45 11.83
CA LYS A 97 14.09 -1.47 13.19
C LYS A 97 13.26 -0.22 13.53
N VAL A 98 12.77 0.50 12.53
CA VAL A 98 11.79 1.58 12.69
C VAL A 98 10.46 1.00 13.19
N TRP A 99 10.11 -0.20 12.73
CA TRP A 99 8.98 -0.99 13.23
C TRP A 99 9.45 -2.33 13.79
N PRO A 100 8.79 -2.85 14.84
CA PRO A 100 9.13 -4.16 15.38
C PRO A 100 8.61 -5.29 14.48
N THR A 101 9.40 -6.35 14.35
CA THR A 101 8.96 -7.65 13.81
C THR A 101 8.06 -8.36 14.82
N PHE A 102 7.30 -9.36 14.36
CA PHE A 102 6.37 -10.10 15.21
C PHE A 102 7.09 -10.88 16.33
N ASP A 103 8.18 -11.54 15.98
CA ASP A 103 9.01 -12.39 16.84
C ASP A 103 10.21 -11.65 17.45
N GLY A 104 10.39 -10.37 17.11
CA GLY A 104 11.58 -9.60 17.51
C GLY A 104 12.86 -10.03 16.78
N ALA A 105 12.79 -10.95 15.82
CA ALA A 105 13.94 -11.36 15.03
C ALA A 105 14.33 -10.27 14.03
N ASP A 106 15.61 -10.27 13.63
CA ASP A 106 16.09 -9.36 12.61
C ASP A 106 15.41 -9.65 11.26
N HIS A 107 14.82 -8.60 10.65
CA HIS A 107 14.25 -8.74 9.32
C HIS A 107 15.37 -8.77 8.28
N HIS A 108 15.33 -9.68 7.32
CA HIS A 108 16.43 -9.81 6.36
C HIS A 108 16.35 -8.72 5.27
N ILE A 109 17.47 -8.03 4.99
CA ILE A 109 17.54 -7.00 3.93
C ILE A 109 17.08 -7.50 2.56
N LYS A 110 17.27 -8.79 2.27
CA LYS A 110 16.79 -9.43 1.04
C LYS A 110 15.28 -9.23 0.83
N ASN A 111 14.49 -9.27 1.91
CA ASN A 111 13.04 -9.07 1.84
C ASN A 111 12.68 -7.61 1.55
N ALA A 112 13.51 -6.65 1.99
CA ALA A 112 13.37 -5.25 1.62
C ALA A 112 13.75 -4.99 0.16
N ILE A 113 14.74 -5.69 -0.39
CA ILE A 113 15.18 -5.48 -1.78
C ILE A 113 14.24 -6.12 -2.80
N ARG A 114 13.57 -7.23 -2.47
CA ARG A 114 12.70 -7.98 -3.41
C ARG A 114 11.67 -7.11 -4.15
N PRO A 115 10.94 -6.19 -3.51
CA PRO A 115 10.00 -5.29 -4.20
C PRO A 115 10.68 -4.32 -5.18
N LEU A 116 11.97 -4.02 -5.03
CA LEU A 116 12.69 -3.13 -5.95
C LEU A 116 12.91 -3.75 -7.33
N ILE A 117 13.00 -5.08 -7.41
CA ILE A 117 13.22 -5.81 -8.68
C ILE A 117 12.09 -5.49 -9.68
N PRO A 118 10.81 -5.77 -9.38
CA PRO A 118 9.72 -5.41 -10.28
C PRO A 118 9.54 -3.89 -10.40
N LEU A 119 9.84 -3.10 -9.36
CA LEU A 119 9.76 -1.63 -9.44
C LEU A 119 10.69 -1.06 -10.52
N ILE A 120 11.93 -1.53 -10.59
CA ILE A 120 12.90 -1.11 -11.61
C ILE A 120 12.40 -1.49 -13.02
N VAL A 121 11.83 -2.68 -13.19
CA VAL A 121 11.25 -3.11 -14.48
C VAL A 121 10.12 -2.17 -14.91
N ILE A 122 9.25 -1.77 -13.99
CA ILE A 122 8.17 -0.81 -14.25
C ILE A 122 8.74 0.56 -14.62
N ILE A 123 9.77 1.03 -13.91
CA ILE A 123 10.43 2.29 -14.25
C ILE A 123 11.01 2.20 -15.67
N ILE A 124 11.75 1.14 -16.00
CA ILE A 124 12.30 0.96 -17.35
C ILE A 124 11.20 1.00 -18.41
N TYR A 125 10.06 0.34 -18.18
CA TYR A 125 8.92 0.35 -19.10
C TYR A 125 8.42 1.77 -19.45
N PHE A 126 8.45 2.70 -18.49
CA PHE A 126 8.00 4.08 -18.73
C PHE A 126 9.06 4.98 -19.36
N TRP A 127 10.32 4.54 -19.42
CA TRP A 127 11.46 5.32 -19.89
C TRP A 127 12.05 4.82 -21.22
N VAL A 128 11.62 3.65 -21.70
CA VAL A 128 12.01 3.02 -22.97
C VAL A 128 10.82 3.03 -23.92
#